data_AF-A0A1I3KM91-F1
#
_entry.id   AF-A0A1I3KM91-F1
#
_cell.length_a   1.000
_cell.length_b   1.000
_cell.length_c   1.000
_cell.angle_alpha   90.00
_cell.angle_beta   90.00
_cell.angle_gamma   90.00
#
_symmetry.space_group_name_H-M   'P 1'
#
loop_
_entity.id
_entity.type
_entity.pdbx_description
1 polymer ?
#
loop_
_entity_poly.entity_id
_entity_poly.type
_entity_poly.pdbx_seq_one_letter_code
_entity_poly.pdbx_strand_id
1 'polypeptide(L)'
;MRIATVPLVGAGLGALVGGVLGRAAMYGIALLNPEATGRLSDDGFVMGRFTLAGSLSLVAVGAFLGLLGGVIYVVVRGLLFGPGWFRVVCVGLGAGVPVGNQVVHVDGVDFTLLQPVWLSVALFVAIPGLYGVLLTLVAERRLLWRWPVGGAPRGRLVVMSLWGARAAALALGSASLVELVGKVRELS
;
A
#
# COMPACT_ATOMS: atom_id res chain seq x y z
N MET A 1 7.30 -21.25 14.57
CA MET A 1 7.67 -19.83 14.29
C MET A 1 7.10 -19.36 12.95
N ARG A 2 5.77 -19.20 12.80
CA ARG A 2 5.15 -18.77 11.50
C ARG A 2 4.85 -17.27 11.42
N ILE A 3 4.76 -16.58 12.56
CA ILE A 3 4.54 -15.13 12.63
C ILE A 3 5.75 -14.38 12.02
N ALA A 4 6.97 -14.84 12.31
CA ALA A 4 8.19 -14.31 11.71
C ALA A 4 8.28 -14.53 10.18
N THR A 5 7.48 -15.43 9.62
CA THR A 5 7.42 -15.68 8.17
C THR A 5 6.55 -14.65 7.45
N VAL A 6 5.63 -13.97 8.16
CA VAL A 6 4.74 -12.97 7.55
C VAL A 6 5.52 -11.75 7.03
N PRO A 7 6.49 -11.16 7.78
CA PRO A 7 7.37 -10.12 7.24
C PRO A 7 8.19 -10.57 6.03
N LEU A 8 8.66 -11.82 5.99
CA LEU A 8 9.42 -12.34 4.85
C LEU A 8 8.56 -12.48 3.60
N VAL A 9 7.31 -12.96 3.75
CA VAL A 9 6.34 -12.97 2.65
C VAL A 9 5.96 -11.55 2.25
N GLY A 10 5.83 -10.64 3.22
CA GLY A 10 5.65 -9.21 2.96
C GLY A 10 6.79 -8.63 2.12
N ALA A 11 8.04 -8.96 2.43
CA ALA A 11 9.19 -8.53 1.65
C ALA A 11 9.14 -9.05 0.21
N GLY A 12 8.82 -10.33 0.01
CA GLY A 12 8.66 -10.91 -1.32
C GLY A 12 7.51 -10.28 -2.12
N LEU A 13 6.36 -10.05 -1.48
CA LEU A 13 5.22 -9.39 -2.11
C LEU A 13 5.49 -7.91 -2.38
N GLY A 14 6.23 -7.22 -1.51
CA GLY A 14 6.62 -5.83 -1.71
C GLY A 14 7.63 -5.65 -2.84
N ALA A 15 8.57 -6.59 -2.98
CA ALA A 15 9.48 -6.65 -4.12
C ALA A 15 8.70 -6.81 -5.46
N LEU A 16 7.69 -7.69 -5.48
CA LEU A 16 6.88 -7.94 -6.67
C LEU A 16 5.90 -6.80 -6.97
N VAL A 17 5.14 -6.34 -5.98
CA VAL A 17 4.07 -5.34 -6.16
C VAL A 17 4.64 -3.92 -6.15
N GLY A 18 5.50 -3.57 -5.19
CA GLY A 18 6.14 -2.25 -5.18
C GLY A 18 7.21 -2.12 -6.26
N GLY A 19 8.08 -3.12 -6.41
CA GLY A 19 9.18 -3.09 -7.37
C GLY A 19 8.74 -3.36 -8.82
N VAL A 20 8.25 -4.57 -9.10
CA VAL A 20 7.96 -4.99 -10.49
C VAL A 20 6.69 -4.30 -11.01
N LEU A 21 5.60 -4.33 -10.26
CA LEU A 21 4.33 -3.72 -10.70
C LEU A 21 4.41 -2.19 -10.70
N GLY A 22 5.07 -1.56 -9.71
CA GLY A 22 5.33 -0.12 -9.74
C GLY A 22 6.14 0.32 -10.95
N ARG A 23 7.12 -0.48 -11.38
CA ARG A 23 7.88 -0.18 -12.60
C ARG A 23 7.08 -0.42 -13.88
N ALA A 24 6.24 -1.45 -13.91
CA ALA A 24 5.31 -1.69 -15.03
C ALA A 24 4.28 -0.56 -15.15
N ALA A 25 3.78 -0.06 -14.02
CA ALA A 25 2.88 1.09 -13.95
C ALA A 25 3.51 2.34 -14.55
N MET A 26 4.72 2.69 -14.11
CA MET A 26 5.46 3.83 -14.65
C MET A 26 5.73 3.70 -16.16
N TYR A 27 6.08 2.50 -16.62
CA TYR A 27 6.25 2.25 -18.05
C TYR A 27 4.93 2.40 -18.83
N GLY A 28 3.83 1.92 -18.27
CA GLY A 28 2.49 2.06 -18.86
C GLY A 28 2.06 3.51 -19.00
N ILE A 29 2.34 4.36 -17.99
CA ILE A 29 2.01 5.78 -18.08
C ILE A 29 2.95 6.53 -19.05
N ALA A 30 4.23 6.16 -19.10
CA ALA A 30 5.18 6.71 -20.08
C ALA A 30 4.78 6.39 -21.53
N LEU A 31 4.22 5.20 -21.80
CA LEU A 31 3.68 4.85 -23.12
C LEU A 31 2.49 5.71 -23.53
N LEU A 32 1.68 6.15 -22.56
CA LEU A 32 0.51 7.00 -22.80
C LEU A 32 0.87 8.48 -22.95
N ASN A 33 2.05 8.90 -22.47
CA ASN A 33 2.51 10.29 -22.50
C ASN A 33 3.90 10.39 -23.17
N PRO A 34 3.98 10.32 -24.52
CA PRO A 34 5.25 10.38 -25.24
C PRO A 34 6.07 11.63 -24.95
N GLU A 35 5.44 12.75 -24.55
CA GLU A 35 6.12 14.00 -24.15
C GLU A 35 6.82 13.94 -22.77
N ALA A 36 6.49 12.97 -21.91
CA ALA A 36 7.15 12.75 -20.63
C ALA A 36 8.40 11.84 -20.75
N THR A 37 8.58 11.20 -21.91
CA THR A 37 9.70 10.27 -22.16
C THR A 37 11.04 11.01 -22.12
N GLY A 38 11.92 10.62 -21.20
CA GLY A 38 13.25 11.22 -21.05
C GLY A 38 13.39 12.29 -19.96
N ARG A 39 12.31 12.65 -19.25
CA ARG A 39 12.39 13.53 -18.06
C ARG A 39 12.65 12.73 -16.77
N LEU A 40 13.28 13.39 -15.80
CA LEU A 40 13.47 12.85 -14.46
C LEU A 40 12.14 12.96 -13.70
N SER A 41 11.65 11.83 -13.20
CA SER A 41 10.57 11.73 -12.21
C SER A 41 11.10 12.13 -10.83
N ASP A 42 10.21 12.56 -9.93
CA ASP A 42 10.55 12.94 -8.55
C ASP A 42 11.16 11.78 -7.74
N ASP A 43 10.94 10.54 -8.19
CA ASP A 43 11.57 9.34 -7.64
C ASP A 43 13.02 9.14 -8.14
N GLY A 44 13.58 10.08 -8.90
CA GLY A 44 14.95 10.04 -9.43
C GLY A 44 15.12 9.14 -10.67
N PHE A 45 14.02 8.73 -11.31
CA PHE A 45 14.05 7.85 -12.48
C PHE A 45 13.81 8.61 -13.77
N VAL A 46 14.57 8.28 -14.81
CA VAL A 46 14.29 8.78 -16.16
C VAL A 46 13.09 8.01 -16.74
N MET A 47 11.96 8.69 -16.91
CA MET A 47 10.75 8.16 -17.53
C MET A 47 11.09 7.52 -18.88
N GLY A 48 10.74 6.23 -19.05
CA GLY A 48 10.95 5.48 -20.28
C GLY A 48 12.29 4.73 -20.44
N ARG A 49 13.19 4.72 -19.43
CA ARG A 49 14.43 3.92 -19.48
C ARG A 49 14.49 2.83 -18.41
N PHE A 50 14.66 1.58 -18.84
CA PHE A 50 14.98 0.45 -17.95
C PHE A 50 16.46 0.50 -17.52
N THR A 51 16.78 1.22 -16.45
CA THR A 51 18.08 1.09 -15.78
C THR A 51 18.08 -0.09 -14.81
N LEU A 52 19.06 -0.99 -14.92
CA LEU A 52 19.22 -2.15 -14.03
C LEU A 52 19.44 -1.72 -12.57
N ALA A 53 20.26 -0.68 -12.36
CA ALA A 53 20.50 -0.11 -11.03
C ALA A 53 19.23 0.48 -10.40
N GLY A 54 18.40 1.17 -11.18
CA GLY A 54 17.15 1.74 -10.70
C GLY A 54 16.10 0.66 -10.38
N SER A 55 16.08 -0.42 -11.15
CA SER A 55 15.16 -1.55 -10.92
C SER A 55 15.53 -2.31 -9.64
N LEU A 56 16.83 -2.55 -9.41
CA LEU A 56 17.33 -3.20 -8.18
C LEU A 56 17.04 -2.35 -6.94
N SER A 57 17.22 -1.03 -7.03
CA SER A 57 16.86 -0.10 -5.95
C SER A 57 15.35 -0.16 -5.64
N LEU A 58 14.49 -0.13 -6.67
CA LEU A 58 13.04 -0.23 -6.49
C LEU A 58 12.61 -1.55 -5.85
N VAL A 59 13.24 -2.66 -6.27
CA VAL A 59 12.98 -3.98 -5.69
C VAL A 59 13.44 -4.04 -4.23
N ALA A 60 14.60 -3.46 -3.91
CA ALA A 60 15.10 -3.40 -2.54
C ALA A 60 14.22 -2.53 -1.63
N VAL A 61 13.83 -1.35 -2.09
CA VAL A 61 12.91 -0.45 -1.37
C VAL A 61 11.54 -1.10 -1.22
N GLY A 62 11.00 -1.68 -2.29
CA GLY A 62 9.74 -2.42 -2.25
C GLY A 62 9.79 -3.62 -1.29
N ALA A 63 10.90 -4.35 -1.24
CA ALA A 63 11.11 -5.44 -0.29
C ALA A 63 11.18 -4.92 1.15
N PHE A 64 11.86 -3.80 1.40
CA PHE A 64 11.94 -3.19 2.73
C PHE A 64 10.58 -2.69 3.21
N LEU A 65 9.86 -1.95 2.37
CA LEU A 65 8.49 -1.49 2.65
C LEU A 65 7.53 -2.67 2.82
N GLY A 66 7.69 -3.73 2.02
CA GLY A 66 6.94 -4.97 2.16
C GLY A 66 7.21 -5.66 3.51
N LEU A 67 8.47 -5.72 3.94
CA LEU A 67 8.84 -6.26 5.24
C LEU A 67 8.15 -5.49 6.37
N LEU A 68 8.24 -4.15 6.34
CA LEU A 68 7.56 -3.29 7.31
C LEU A 68 6.05 -3.48 7.27
N GLY A 69 5.45 -3.54 6.08
CA GLY A 69 4.02 -3.82 5.91
C GLY A 69 3.61 -5.17 6.49
N GLY A 70 4.46 -6.19 6.38
CA GLY A 70 4.26 -7.49 7.01
C GLY A 70 4.30 -7.44 8.54
N VAL A 71 5.22 -6.66 9.11
CA VAL A 71 5.27 -6.42 10.57
C VAL A 71 4.01 -5.68 11.03
N ILE A 72 3.66 -4.58 10.36
CA ILE A 72 2.46 -3.79 10.66
C ILE A 72 1.23 -4.69 10.59
N TYR A 73 1.10 -5.50 9.53
CA TYR A 73 -0.01 -6.43 9.38
C TYR A 73 -0.16 -7.36 10.58
N VAL A 74 0.94 -7.95 11.08
CA VAL A 74 0.89 -8.82 12.28
C VAL A 74 0.39 -8.06 13.50
N VAL A 75 0.83 -6.81 13.69
CA VAL A 75 0.40 -5.96 14.81
C VAL A 75 -1.09 -5.60 14.69
N VAL A 76 -1.52 -5.14 13.51
CA VAL A 76 -2.91 -4.70 13.29
C VAL A 76 -3.88 -5.87 13.13
N ARG A 77 -3.40 -7.09 12.88
CA ARG A 77 -4.24 -8.30 12.75
C ARG A 77 -5.12 -8.51 13.98
N GLY A 78 -4.65 -8.15 15.17
CA GLY A 78 -5.44 -8.20 16.41
C GLY A 78 -6.60 -7.20 16.46
N LEU A 79 -6.53 -6.12 15.67
CA LEU A 79 -7.59 -5.11 15.58
C LEU A 79 -8.68 -5.52 14.59
N LEU A 80 -8.36 -6.36 13.61
CA LEU A 80 -9.30 -6.80 12.58
C LEU A 80 -10.45 -7.61 13.18
N PHE A 81 -11.67 -7.31 12.73
CA PHE A 81 -12.89 -8.01 13.15
C PHE A 81 -13.73 -8.40 11.95
N GLY A 82 -14.74 -9.25 12.18
CA GLY A 82 -15.67 -9.64 11.14
C GLY A 82 -15.16 -10.72 10.17
N PRO A 83 -15.92 -10.96 9.09
CA PRO A 83 -15.66 -12.03 8.12
C PRO A 83 -14.38 -11.78 7.31
N GLY A 84 -13.79 -12.84 6.75
CA GLY A 84 -12.50 -12.77 6.06
C GLY A 84 -12.46 -11.77 4.89
N TRP A 85 -13.56 -11.64 4.14
CA TRP A 85 -13.66 -10.68 3.04
C TRP A 85 -13.57 -9.22 3.54
N PHE A 86 -14.18 -8.92 4.69
CA PHE A 86 -14.16 -7.58 5.29
C PHE A 86 -12.75 -7.19 5.73
N ARG A 87 -12.01 -8.14 6.33
CA ARG A 87 -10.61 -7.92 6.72
C ARG A 87 -9.71 -7.62 5.53
N VAL A 88 -9.90 -8.33 4.41
CA VAL A 88 -9.15 -8.10 3.16
C VAL A 88 -9.42 -6.70 2.63
N VAL A 89 -10.69 -6.28 2.60
CA VAL A 89 -11.07 -4.92 2.16
C VAL A 89 -10.48 -3.85 3.09
N CYS A 90 -10.61 -4.01 4.41
CA CYS A 90 -10.07 -3.04 5.38
C CYS A 90 -8.56 -2.90 5.29
N VAL A 91 -7.81 -4.01 5.17
CA VAL A 91 -6.35 -3.96 5.05
C VAL A 91 -5.94 -3.39 3.70
N GLY A 92 -6.65 -3.74 2.62
CA GLY A 92 -6.43 -3.17 1.30
C GLY A 92 -6.63 -1.64 1.29
N LEU A 93 -7.75 -1.16 1.80
CA LEU A 93 -8.01 0.29 1.89
C LEU A 93 -7.08 1.00 2.87
N GLY A 94 -6.80 0.38 4.02
CA GLY A 94 -5.90 0.93 5.04
C GLY A 94 -4.44 0.99 4.61
N ALA A 95 -4.01 0.14 3.68
CA ALA A 95 -2.71 0.27 3.03
C ALA A 95 -2.77 1.26 1.85
N GLY A 96 -3.82 1.18 1.02
CA GLY A 96 -3.94 1.95 -0.21
C GLY A 96 -4.08 3.47 0.01
N VAL A 97 -4.99 3.88 0.88
CA VAL A 97 -5.35 5.30 1.05
C VAL A 97 -4.24 6.12 1.72
N PRO A 98 -3.67 5.71 2.87
CA PRO A 98 -2.64 6.51 3.53
C PRO A 98 -1.34 6.54 2.74
N VAL A 99 -0.93 5.41 2.16
CA VAL A 99 0.28 5.35 1.33
C VAL A 99 0.07 6.15 0.05
N GLY A 100 -1.09 6.01 -0.60
CA GLY A 100 -1.44 6.84 -1.76
C GLY A 100 -1.43 8.34 -1.44
N ASN A 101 -1.99 8.76 -0.29
CA ASN A 101 -1.97 10.15 0.16
C ASN A 101 -0.55 10.69 0.43
N GLN A 102 0.36 9.83 0.92
CA GLN A 102 1.76 10.21 1.11
C GLN A 102 2.58 10.23 -0.17
N VAL A 103 2.16 9.55 -1.23
CA VAL A 103 2.89 9.54 -2.51
C VAL A 103 2.35 10.62 -3.47
N VAL A 104 1.04 10.88 -3.43
CA VAL A 104 0.40 11.94 -4.21
C VAL A 104 0.72 13.30 -3.57
N HIS A 105 1.66 14.02 -4.19
CA HIS A 105 1.98 15.41 -3.86
C HIS A 105 1.53 16.32 -5.00
N VAL A 106 0.88 17.43 -4.64
CA VAL A 106 0.35 18.43 -5.59
C VAL A 106 1.47 19.11 -6.37
N ASP A 107 2.68 19.15 -5.80
CA ASP A 107 3.86 19.80 -6.40
C ASP A 107 4.71 18.86 -7.27
N GLY A 108 4.28 17.60 -7.45
CA GLY A 108 5.07 16.60 -8.16
C GLY A 108 5.08 16.79 -9.67
N VAL A 109 6.27 16.75 -10.27
CA VAL A 109 6.47 16.83 -11.74
C VAL A 109 5.74 15.68 -12.45
N ASP A 110 5.58 14.55 -11.75
CA ASP A 110 4.88 13.35 -12.23
C ASP A 110 3.34 13.48 -12.25
N PHE A 111 2.75 14.50 -11.60
CA PHE A 111 1.30 14.74 -11.59
C PHE A 111 0.88 15.93 -12.45
N THR A 112 1.80 16.83 -12.74
CA THR A 112 1.56 17.97 -13.66
C THR A 112 1.74 17.59 -15.14
N LEU A 113 2.51 16.54 -15.44
CA LEU A 113 2.78 16.11 -16.82
C LEU A 113 2.03 14.83 -17.27
N LEU A 114 1.57 13.98 -16.35
CA LEU A 114 0.90 12.73 -16.70
C LEU A 114 -0.61 12.92 -16.75
N GLN A 115 -1.13 13.21 -17.94
CA GLN A 115 -2.58 13.11 -18.18
C GLN A 115 -2.96 11.68 -18.57
N PRO A 116 -4.07 11.14 -18.05
CA PRO A 116 -4.99 11.75 -17.09
C PRO A 116 -4.61 11.49 -15.61
N VAL A 117 -4.68 12.54 -14.79
CA VAL A 117 -4.29 12.54 -13.35
C VAL A 117 -5.00 11.47 -12.52
N TRP A 118 -6.29 11.22 -12.79
CA TRP A 118 -7.07 10.22 -12.06
C TRP A 118 -6.52 8.80 -12.22
N LEU A 119 -5.87 8.49 -13.36
CA LEU A 119 -5.29 7.18 -13.60
C LEU A 119 -4.03 6.98 -12.75
N SER A 120 -3.16 7.99 -12.70
CA SER A 120 -1.95 7.98 -11.85
C SER A 120 -2.33 7.83 -10.38
N VAL A 121 -3.26 8.64 -9.88
CA VAL A 121 -3.76 8.55 -8.49
C VAL A 121 -4.36 7.17 -8.22
N ALA A 122 -5.18 6.65 -9.14
CA ALA A 122 -5.76 5.31 -8.99
C ALA A 122 -4.68 4.23 -8.91
N LEU A 123 -3.62 4.29 -9.73
CA LEU A 123 -2.51 3.33 -9.68
C LEU A 123 -1.71 3.44 -8.38
N PHE A 124 -1.40 4.66 -7.92
CA PHE A 124 -0.65 4.87 -6.68
C PHE A 124 -1.41 4.45 -5.42
N VAL A 125 -2.75 4.45 -5.46
CA VAL A 125 -3.58 3.87 -4.40
C VAL A 125 -3.75 2.36 -4.58
N ALA A 126 -3.92 1.89 -5.81
CA ALA A 126 -4.18 0.49 -6.13
C ALA A 126 -2.99 -0.42 -5.86
N ILE A 127 -1.75 0.02 -6.11
CA ILE A 127 -0.53 -0.78 -5.86
C ILE A 127 -0.39 -1.13 -4.36
N PRO A 128 -0.35 -0.16 -3.41
CA PRO A 128 -0.30 -0.48 -1.99
C PRO A 128 -1.56 -1.18 -1.49
N GLY A 129 -2.74 -0.88 -2.07
CA GLY A 129 -3.97 -1.60 -1.75
C GLY A 129 -3.92 -3.08 -2.16
N LEU A 130 -3.43 -3.37 -3.37
CA LEU A 130 -3.24 -4.72 -3.89
C LEU A 130 -2.21 -5.48 -3.05
N TYR A 131 -1.12 -4.83 -2.64
CA TYR A 131 -0.16 -5.39 -1.71
C TYR A 131 -0.84 -5.82 -0.39
N GLY A 132 -1.65 -4.93 0.22
CA GLY A 132 -2.38 -5.23 1.45
C GLY A 132 -3.36 -6.40 1.30
N VAL A 133 -4.06 -6.47 0.17
CA VAL A 133 -4.96 -7.59 -0.18
C VAL A 133 -4.20 -8.90 -0.30
N LEU A 134 -3.14 -8.94 -1.10
CA LEU A 134 -2.35 -10.15 -1.35
C LEU A 134 -1.69 -10.64 -0.07
N LEU A 135 -1.10 -9.74 0.71
CA LEU A 135 -0.50 -10.07 2.00
C LEU A 135 -1.54 -10.69 2.93
N THR A 136 -2.73 -10.10 3.04
CA THR A 136 -3.81 -10.62 3.89
C THR A 136 -4.26 -12.00 3.44
N LEU A 137 -4.43 -12.21 2.13
CA LEU A 137 -4.84 -13.50 1.58
C LEU A 137 -3.79 -14.59 1.84
N VAL A 138 -2.50 -14.29 1.59
CA VAL A 138 -1.42 -15.27 1.80
C VAL A 138 -1.21 -15.53 3.29
N ALA A 139 -1.19 -14.49 4.11
CA ALA A 139 -0.98 -14.61 5.55
C ALA A 139 -2.11 -15.40 6.21
N GLU A 140 -3.39 -15.06 5.98
CA GLU A 140 -4.52 -15.77 6.59
C GLU A 140 -4.66 -17.20 6.04
N ARG A 141 -4.56 -17.40 4.72
CA ARG A 141 -4.82 -18.72 4.12
C ARG A 141 -3.67 -19.71 4.31
N ARG A 142 -2.41 -19.26 4.28
CA ARG A 142 -1.25 -20.16 4.21
C ARG A 142 -0.43 -20.18 5.51
N LEU A 143 -0.27 -19.04 6.17
CA LEU A 143 0.63 -18.92 7.33
C LEU A 143 -0.11 -19.05 8.65
N LEU A 144 -1.28 -18.41 8.76
CA LEU A 144 -1.99 -18.17 10.00
C LEU A 144 -3.32 -18.93 10.11
N TRP A 145 -3.64 -19.83 9.17
CA TRP A 145 -4.82 -20.71 9.22
C TRP A 145 -4.98 -21.42 10.57
N ARG A 146 -3.87 -21.82 11.21
CA ARG A 146 -3.87 -22.51 12.51
C ARG A 146 -4.03 -21.57 13.72
N TRP A 147 -3.99 -20.25 13.52
CA TRP A 147 -4.17 -19.24 14.57
C TRP A 147 -5.33 -18.31 14.20
N PRO A 148 -6.59 -18.76 14.40
CA PRO A 148 -7.75 -17.96 14.08
C PRO A 148 -7.79 -16.67 14.91
N VAL A 149 -8.09 -15.55 14.26
CA VAL A 149 -8.43 -14.30 14.95
C VAL A 149 -9.86 -14.47 15.49
N GLY A 150 -9.99 -14.96 16.72
CA GLY A 150 -11.31 -15.36 17.24
C GLY A 150 -11.44 -15.57 18.75
N GLY A 151 -10.40 -15.36 19.55
CA GLY A 151 -10.59 -15.30 21.00
C GLY A 151 -11.31 -14.01 21.35
N ALA A 152 -12.55 -14.09 21.87
CA ALA A 152 -13.20 -12.91 22.45
C ALA A 152 -12.27 -12.35 23.56
N PRO A 153 -11.81 -11.09 23.46
CA PRO A 153 -10.91 -10.54 24.46
C PRO A 153 -11.58 -10.59 25.84
N ARG A 154 -10.95 -11.31 26.78
CA ARG A 154 -11.42 -11.39 28.17
C ARG A 154 -10.89 -10.19 28.94
N GLY A 155 -11.77 -9.26 29.29
CA GLY A 155 -11.45 -8.09 30.12
C GLY A 155 -11.95 -6.77 29.52
N ARG A 156 -12.68 -5.98 30.32
CA ARG A 156 -13.29 -4.71 29.91
C ARG A 156 -12.26 -3.72 29.37
N LEU A 157 -11.09 -3.62 30.00
CA LEU A 157 -10.00 -2.74 29.57
C LEU A 157 -9.43 -3.11 28.19
N VAL A 158 -9.28 -4.42 27.92
CA VAL A 158 -8.81 -4.91 26.61
C VAL A 158 -9.83 -4.63 25.52
N VAL A 159 -11.12 -4.80 25.82
CA VAL A 159 -12.19 -4.45 24.89
C VAL A 159 -12.19 -2.94 24.59
N MET A 160 -12.09 -2.10 25.63
CA MET A 160 -12.08 -0.64 25.45
C MET A 160 -10.85 -0.16 24.68
N SER A 161 -9.65 -0.70 24.95
CA SER A 161 -8.44 -0.33 24.21
C SER A 161 -8.51 -0.74 22.73
N LEU A 162 -9.06 -1.92 22.42
CA LEU A 162 -9.28 -2.36 21.04
C LEU A 162 -10.27 -1.47 20.29
N TRP A 163 -11.38 -1.08 20.92
CA TRP A 163 -12.33 -0.14 20.32
C TRP A 163 -11.73 1.24 20.12
N GLY A 164 -10.95 1.75 21.08
CA GLY A 164 -10.20 2.99 20.92
C GLY A 164 -9.23 2.95 19.75
N ALA A 165 -8.46 1.87 19.62
CA ALA A 165 -7.51 1.70 18.52
C ALA A 165 -8.21 1.59 17.15
N ARG A 166 -9.38 0.93 17.07
CA ARG A 166 -10.21 0.89 15.86
C ARG A 166 -10.76 2.26 15.48
N ALA A 167 -11.27 3.02 16.45
CA ALA A 167 -11.76 4.37 16.22
C ALA A 167 -10.64 5.29 15.73
N ALA A 168 -9.45 5.20 16.32
CA ALA A 168 -8.27 5.94 15.87
C ALA A 168 -7.87 5.57 14.44
N ALA A 169 -7.81 4.27 14.11
CA ALA A 169 -7.51 3.82 12.75
C ALA A 169 -8.54 4.31 11.71
N LEU A 170 -9.83 4.30 12.06
CA LEU A 170 -10.89 4.82 11.21
C LEU A 170 -10.79 6.34 11.01
N ALA A 171 -10.50 7.08 12.08
CA ALA A 171 -10.31 8.53 12.02
C ALA A 171 -9.11 8.90 11.14
N LEU A 172 -7.98 8.21 11.31
CA LEU A 172 -6.79 8.39 10.47
C LEU A 172 -7.08 8.06 9.00
N GLY A 173 -7.71 6.92 8.72
CA GLY A 173 -8.08 6.54 7.36
C GLY A 173 -9.04 7.54 6.70
N SER A 174 -10.02 8.05 7.46
CA SER A 174 -10.95 9.07 6.99
C SER A 174 -10.25 10.40 6.70
N ALA A 175 -9.35 10.83 7.58
CA ALA A 175 -8.58 12.06 7.39
C ALA A 175 -7.69 11.97 6.15
N SER A 176 -6.96 10.85 5.98
CA SER A 176 -6.14 10.61 4.78
C SER A 176 -6.98 10.57 3.50
N LEU A 177 -8.21 10.04 3.55
CA LEU A 177 -9.11 10.03 2.40
C LEU A 177 -9.57 11.45 2.03
N VAL A 178 -9.96 12.25 3.03
CA VAL A 178 -10.39 13.64 2.80
C VAL A 178 -9.26 14.46 2.21
N GLU A 179 -8.04 14.32 2.73
CA GLU A 179 -6.86 14.99 2.22
C GLU A 179 -6.56 14.57 0.77
N LEU A 180 -6.59 13.27 0.48
CA LEU A 180 -6.38 12.74 -0.87
C LEU A 180 -7.42 13.28 -1.85
N VAL A 181 -8.69 13.32 -1.47
CA VAL A 181 -9.77 13.88 -2.31
C VAL A 181 -9.58 15.38 -2.53
N GLY A 182 -9.09 16.11 -1.53
CA GLY A 182 -8.71 17.51 -1.66
C GLY A 182 -7.65 17.71 -2.73
N LYS A 183 -6.54 16.97 -2.63
CA LYS A 183 -5.43 17.02 -3.61
C LYS A 183 -5.88 16.69 -5.03
N VAL A 184 -6.75 15.69 -5.20
CA VAL A 184 -7.28 15.31 -6.52
C VAL A 184 -8.10 16.42 -7.16
N ARG A 185 -8.87 17.18 -6.36
CA ARG A 185 -9.66 18.31 -6.87
C ARG A 185 -8.82 19.53 -7.26
N GLU A 186 -7.67 19.73 -6.60
CA GLU A 186 -6.75 20.81 -6.95
C GLU A 186 -5.99 20.54 -8.26
N LEU A 187 -5.80 19.26 -8.60
CA LEU A 187 -5.08 18.82 -9.80
C LEU A 187 -5.96 18.64 -11.06
N SER A 188 -7.29 18.78 -10.95
CA SER A 188 -8.26 18.60 -12.04
C SER A 188 -8.83 19.91 -12.54
#